data_AF-A0A355BF58-F1
#
_entry.id   AF-A0A355BF58-F1
#
_cell.length_a   1.000
_cell.length_b   1.000
_cell.length_c   1.000
_cell.angle_alpha   90.00
_cell.angle_beta   90.00
_cell.angle_gamma   90.00
#
_symmetry.space_group_name_H-M   'P 1'
#
loop_
_entity.id
_entity.type
_entity.pdbx_description
1 polymer ?
#
loop_
_entity_poly.entity_id
_entity_poly.type
_entity_poly.pdbx_seq_one_letter_code
_entity_poly.pdbx_strand_id
1 'polypeptide(L)'
;MKTNQPFSFMKTALVLFFILNSKAQQIIKNDVVNNSNPNNLNINHFEGKNFQDQKRGVVFIYVIDNEGNTFYGSGFLVNTVSNTFLGVEKQYYILTANHVIPKASEISKLYISFDYELEHQNKRRSSSFITFPIYRIPVLKVSSNIDSDITLLKIDIEPSDVDYPSVNKIFNNAYVLGWTLHPDLGGVNKTNVSHPGGDPKKIFPNAYSIEMKMFKTPSETDALKLYSTDYKFFYSMHANASPEGGSSGSPVFENDSKLVSAVHIANDSKHSISSMLENNWFKKENSFGLMDLLDANKTWVSKVNGGYLNDLIPNESVDFDLEINGESGVNKNMNIDLFFFDNLVDHQKLDNILGA
;
A
#
# COMPACT_ATOMS: atom_id res chain seq x y z
N MET A 1 41.34 -4.24 52.12
CA MET A 1 41.29 -3.66 50.76
C MET A 1 39.89 -3.87 50.21
N LYS A 2 39.04 -2.83 50.21
CA LYS A 2 37.68 -2.89 49.64
C LYS A 2 37.69 -2.06 48.36
N THR A 3 37.51 -2.73 47.24
CA THR A 3 37.40 -2.18 45.89
C THR A 3 36.03 -1.55 45.71
N ASN A 4 35.93 -0.24 45.92
CA ASN A 4 34.83 0.56 45.43
C ASN A 4 35.10 0.91 43.98
N GLN A 5 34.25 0.44 43.06
CA GLN A 5 33.81 1.10 41.80
C GLN A 5 32.87 0.11 41.08
N PRO A 6 31.56 0.41 40.99
CA PRO A 6 30.91 0.32 39.68
C PRO A 6 29.71 1.30 39.54
N PHE A 7 29.90 2.60 39.78
CA PHE A 7 28.82 3.59 39.58
C PHE A 7 29.01 4.53 38.39
N SER A 8 30.24 4.68 37.88
CA SER A 8 30.53 5.57 36.76
C SER A 8 30.13 4.97 35.41
N PHE A 9 30.36 3.67 35.19
CA PHE A 9 30.12 3.02 33.90
C PHE A 9 28.64 2.95 33.51
N MET A 10 27.75 2.78 34.50
CA MET A 10 26.32 2.66 34.27
C MET A 10 25.67 3.98 33.82
N LYS A 11 26.18 5.13 34.32
CA LYS A 11 25.68 6.46 33.93
C LYS A 11 26.08 6.82 32.49
N THR A 12 27.30 6.50 32.08
CA THR A 12 27.77 6.78 30.73
C THR A 12 27.05 5.91 29.69
N ALA A 13 26.78 4.64 30.00
CA ALA A 13 26.00 3.75 29.15
C ALA A 13 24.53 4.21 29.00
N LEU A 14 23.89 4.67 30.08
CA LEU A 14 22.52 5.21 30.04
C LEU A 14 22.42 6.49 29.21
N VAL A 15 23.39 7.41 29.34
CA VAL A 15 23.42 8.65 28.55
C VAL A 15 23.66 8.36 27.07
N LEU A 16 24.54 7.40 26.74
CA LEU A 16 24.74 6.96 25.35
C LEU A 16 23.48 6.30 24.76
N PHE A 17 22.78 5.49 25.56
CA PHE A 17 21.53 4.84 25.15
C PHE A 17 20.39 5.85 24.90
N PHE A 18 20.34 6.94 25.67
CA PHE A 18 19.41 8.05 25.44
C PHE A 18 19.78 8.87 24.19
N ILE A 19 21.07 9.13 23.95
CA ILE A 19 21.53 9.90 22.77
C ILE A 19 21.38 9.09 21.46
N LEU A 20 21.56 7.78 21.50
CA LEU A 20 21.32 6.90 20.35
C LEU A 20 19.82 6.73 20.07
N ASN A 21 18.97 6.64 21.09
CA ASN A 21 17.52 6.66 20.88
C ASN A 21 17.00 8.03 20.41
N SER A 22 17.60 9.15 20.82
CA SER A 22 17.16 10.48 20.40
C SER A 22 17.44 10.78 18.92
N LYS A 23 18.40 10.08 18.28
CA LYS A 23 18.65 10.22 16.83
C LYS A 23 17.66 9.44 15.97
N ALA A 24 16.99 8.42 16.53
CA ALA A 24 16.02 7.59 15.80
C ALA A 24 14.58 8.12 15.85
N GLN A 25 14.26 9.04 16.77
CA GLN A 25 12.97 9.73 16.82
C GLN A 25 13.17 11.20 16.46
N GLN A 26 13.29 11.47 15.16
CA GLN A 26 13.18 12.84 14.69
C GLN A 26 11.70 13.23 14.80
N ILE A 27 11.38 13.96 15.87
CA ILE A 27 10.06 14.55 16.09
C ILE A 27 9.80 15.47 14.90
N ILE A 28 8.91 15.08 13.99
CA ILE A 28 8.28 16.06 13.11
C ILE A 28 7.56 17.02 14.08
N LYS A 29 7.97 18.29 14.05
CA LYS A 29 7.32 19.34 14.84
C LYS A 29 5.82 19.26 14.55
N ASN A 30 5.02 19.18 15.61
CA ASN A 30 3.63 18.76 15.68
C ASN A 30 2.62 19.68 14.95
N ASP A 31 2.95 20.20 13.76
CA ASP A 31 2.18 21.20 13.02
C ASP A 31 1.12 20.59 12.09
N VAL A 32 1.05 19.25 12.01
CA VAL A 32 0.24 18.54 11.00
C VAL A 32 -1.03 17.86 11.56
N VAL A 33 -1.19 17.85 12.89
CA VAL A 33 -2.39 17.28 13.53
C VAL A 33 -3.52 18.32 13.57
N ASN A 34 -4.73 17.90 13.19
CA ASN A 34 -5.96 18.66 12.96
C ASN A 34 -5.97 19.54 11.69
N ASN A 35 -5.16 19.23 10.68
CA ASN A 35 -5.19 19.97 9.40
C ASN A 35 -6.23 19.44 8.40
N SER A 36 -6.85 18.28 8.69
CA SER A 36 -7.91 17.71 7.86
C SER A 36 -9.30 18.20 8.25
N ASN A 37 -10.28 18.06 7.36
CA ASN A 37 -11.67 18.41 7.65
C ASN A 37 -12.16 17.72 8.95
N PRO A 38 -12.81 18.46 9.87
CA PRO A 38 -13.33 17.91 11.12
C PRO A 38 -14.44 16.85 10.94
N ASN A 39 -14.98 16.68 9.74
CA ASN A 39 -15.92 15.60 9.42
C ASN A 39 -15.21 14.28 9.06
N ASN A 40 -13.90 14.29 8.78
CA ASN A 40 -13.16 13.08 8.45
C ASN A 40 -13.09 12.13 9.63
N LEU A 41 -13.45 10.87 9.42
CA LEU A 41 -13.55 9.87 10.47
C LEU A 41 -12.16 9.30 10.78
N ASN A 42 -11.78 9.25 12.06
CA ASN A 42 -10.58 8.53 12.47
C ASN A 42 -10.72 7.03 12.11
N ILE A 43 -9.62 6.37 11.74
CA ILE A 43 -9.64 4.94 11.39
C ILE A 43 -10.20 4.03 12.50
N ASN A 44 -10.13 4.48 13.75
CA ASN A 44 -10.68 3.79 14.92
C ASN A 44 -12.16 4.10 15.19
N HIS A 45 -12.85 4.77 14.26
CA HIS A 45 -14.31 4.89 14.24
C HIS A 45 -14.98 3.56 13.91
N PHE A 46 -16.25 3.36 14.31
CA PHE A 46 -16.95 2.07 14.12
C PHE A 46 -17.04 1.63 12.65
N GLU A 47 -17.02 2.58 11.71
CA GLU A 47 -16.98 2.29 10.27
C GLU A 47 -15.65 1.65 9.83
N GLY A 48 -14.57 1.88 10.56
CA GLY A 48 -13.26 1.26 10.35
C GLY A 48 -13.06 -0.09 11.05
N LYS A 49 -14.07 -0.63 11.74
CA LYS A 49 -13.95 -1.89 12.50
C LYS A 49 -13.49 -3.07 11.64
N ASN A 50 -13.86 -3.09 10.36
CA ASN A 50 -13.54 -4.18 9.42
C ASN A 50 -12.21 -3.95 8.68
N PHE A 51 -11.48 -2.87 9.00
CA PHE A 51 -10.22 -2.49 8.35
C PHE A 51 -9.06 -2.40 9.35
N GLN A 52 -9.21 -3.01 10.53
CA GLN A 52 -8.19 -2.94 11.56
C GLN A 52 -6.89 -3.62 11.12
N ASP A 53 -6.94 -4.70 10.36
CA ASP A 53 -5.70 -5.33 9.88
C ASP A 53 -5.09 -4.49 8.76
N GLN A 54 -5.91 -4.09 7.77
CA GLN A 54 -5.47 -3.31 6.63
C GLN A 54 -4.87 -1.96 7.01
N LYS A 55 -5.39 -1.26 8.05
CA LYS A 55 -4.81 0.01 8.47
C LYS A 55 -3.34 -0.10 8.92
N ARG A 56 -2.88 -1.29 9.32
CA ARG A 56 -1.48 -1.55 9.70
C ARG A 56 -0.55 -1.68 8.49
N GLY A 57 -1.11 -1.76 7.28
CA GLY A 57 -0.37 -1.65 6.03
C GLY A 57 -0.35 -0.25 5.45
N VAL A 58 -1.18 0.67 5.95
CA VAL A 58 -1.24 2.07 5.49
C VAL A 58 -0.23 2.90 6.26
N VAL A 59 0.57 3.66 5.52
CA VAL A 59 1.71 4.39 6.07
C VAL A 59 1.60 5.89 5.80
N PHE A 60 1.87 6.68 6.83
CA PHE A 60 2.13 8.12 6.68
C PHE A 60 3.53 8.30 6.09
N ILE A 61 3.64 9.14 5.05
CA ILE A 61 4.88 9.43 4.35
C ILE A 61 5.19 10.91 4.54
N TYR A 62 6.40 11.21 4.97
CA TYR A 62 6.94 12.55 5.03
C TYR A 62 8.34 12.59 4.41
N VAL A 63 8.54 13.54 3.50
CA VAL A 63 9.76 13.71 2.71
C VAL A 63 10.26 15.13 2.86
N ILE A 64 11.58 15.28 2.93
CA ILE A 64 12.27 16.56 2.81
C ILE A 64 13.18 16.42 1.59
N ASP A 65 13.01 17.28 0.59
CA ASP A 65 13.90 17.28 -0.58
C ASP A 65 15.27 17.93 -0.26
N ASN A 66 16.16 17.96 -1.25
CA ASN A 66 17.50 18.53 -1.09
C ASN A 66 17.49 20.06 -0.88
N GLU A 67 16.40 20.74 -1.24
CA GLU A 67 16.21 22.19 -1.05
C GLU A 67 15.58 22.51 0.31
N GLY A 68 15.17 21.49 1.07
CA GLY A 68 14.52 21.63 2.36
C GLY A 68 13.00 21.79 2.28
N ASN A 69 12.39 21.63 1.10
CA ASN A 69 10.95 21.62 0.96
C ASN A 69 10.37 20.33 1.54
N THR A 70 9.22 20.46 2.19
CA THR A 70 8.57 19.35 2.89
C THR A 70 7.35 18.87 2.12
N PHE A 71 7.27 17.57 1.88
CA PHE A 71 6.15 16.89 1.26
C PHE A 71 5.58 15.87 2.23
N TYR A 72 4.26 15.67 2.18
CA TYR A 72 3.61 14.63 2.94
C TYR A 72 2.55 13.96 2.10
N GLY A 73 2.32 12.69 2.40
CA GLY A 73 1.38 11.86 1.69
C GLY A 73 1.06 10.61 2.47
N SER A 74 0.39 9.70 1.78
CA SER A 74 0.11 8.36 2.23
C SER A 74 0.83 7.35 1.35
N GLY A 75 0.96 6.14 1.84
CA GLY A 75 1.37 4.99 1.07
C GLY A 75 0.82 3.72 1.68
N PHE A 76 1.24 2.59 1.14
CA PHE A 76 0.97 1.31 1.78
C PHE A 76 2.01 0.25 1.46
N LEU A 77 2.26 -0.61 2.44
CA LEU A 77 3.07 -1.80 2.28
C LEU A 77 2.29 -2.80 1.42
N VAL A 78 2.79 -3.12 0.22
CA VAL A 78 2.11 -4.00 -0.74
C VAL A 78 2.69 -5.40 -0.70
N ASN A 79 1.82 -6.41 -0.82
CA ASN A 79 2.24 -7.79 -0.88
C ASN A 79 2.83 -8.17 -2.24
N THR A 80 3.70 -9.18 -2.24
CA THR A 80 4.25 -9.82 -3.44
C THR A 80 3.89 -11.29 -3.47
N VAL A 81 3.89 -11.87 -4.67
CA VAL A 81 3.81 -13.32 -4.86
C VAL A 81 4.96 -13.99 -4.09
N SER A 82 6.15 -13.39 -4.11
CA SER A 82 7.32 -13.91 -3.41
C SER A 82 7.14 -14.01 -1.90
N ASN A 83 6.60 -12.98 -1.26
CA ASN A 83 6.34 -12.97 0.18
C ASN A 83 5.28 -14.00 0.58
N THR A 84 4.37 -14.34 -0.32
CA THR A 84 3.24 -15.23 -0.02
C THR A 84 3.55 -16.69 -0.36
N PHE A 85 4.29 -16.94 -1.44
CA PHE A 85 4.35 -18.26 -2.05
C PHE A 85 5.76 -18.83 -2.21
N LEU A 86 6.83 -18.02 -2.19
CA LEU A 86 8.11 -18.44 -2.82
C LEU A 86 9.31 -18.66 -1.88
N GLY A 87 9.15 -18.60 -0.56
CA GLY A 87 10.23 -19.04 0.36
C GLY A 87 11.45 -18.14 0.41
N VAL A 88 11.42 -17.02 -0.30
CA VAL A 88 12.54 -16.10 -0.42
C VAL A 88 12.55 -15.09 0.72
N GLU A 89 13.65 -14.36 0.84
CA GLU A 89 13.75 -13.22 1.74
C GLU A 89 12.61 -12.22 1.52
N LYS A 90 11.97 -11.82 2.61
CA LYS A 90 10.83 -10.89 2.60
C LYS A 90 11.21 -9.59 1.93
N GLN A 91 10.43 -9.20 0.93
CA GLN A 91 10.57 -7.93 0.24
C GLN A 91 9.61 -6.91 0.82
N TYR A 92 10.11 -5.70 1.05
CA TYR A 92 9.36 -4.60 1.64
C TYR A 92 9.16 -3.51 0.59
N TYR A 93 7.95 -3.47 0.02
CA TYR A 93 7.60 -2.48 -0.99
C TYR A 93 6.51 -1.55 -0.50
N ILE A 94 6.71 -0.24 -0.67
CA ILE A 94 5.70 0.77 -0.41
C ILE A 94 5.19 1.31 -1.75
N LEU A 95 3.90 1.16 -2.00
CA LEU A 95 3.21 1.88 -3.07
C LEU A 95 2.75 3.25 -2.57
N THR A 96 2.89 4.26 -3.43
CA THR A 96 2.42 5.62 -3.18
C THR A 96 2.16 6.34 -4.52
N ALA A 97 1.70 7.58 -4.45
CA ALA A 97 1.52 8.41 -5.63
C ALA A 97 2.87 9.01 -6.06
N ASN A 98 3.08 9.16 -7.37
CA ASN A 98 4.36 9.63 -7.89
C ASN A 98 4.66 11.06 -7.41
N HIS A 99 3.68 11.96 -7.39
CA HIS A 99 3.89 13.33 -6.92
C HIS A 99 4.14 13.48 -5.41
N VAL A 100 3.93 12.43 -4.60
CA VAL A 100 4.30 12.44 -3.16
C VAL A 100 5.81 12.36 -2.99
N ILE A 101 6.48 11.77 -3.97
CA ILE A 101 7.90 11.48 -3.99
C ILE A 101 8.55 12.52 -4.92
N PRO A 102 9.33 13.50 -4.40
CA PRO A 102 10.19 14.33 -5.24
C PRO A 102 11.11 13.50 -6.17
N LYS A 103 11.86 14.15 -7.06
CA LYS A 103 12.54 13.43 -8.14
C LYS A 103 13.49 12.35 -7.59
N ALA A 104 13.74 11.29 -8.35
CA ALA A 104 14.50 10.12 -7.89
C ALA A 104 15.90 10.47 -7.34
N SER A 105 16.54 11.49 -7.93
CA SER A 105 17.84 12.02 -7.48
C SER A 105 17.78 12.75 -6.12
N GLU A 106 16.60 12.98 -5.58
CA GLU A 106 16.35 13.85 -4.42
C GLU A 106 15.94 13.07 -3.17
N ILE A 107 15.77 11.74 -3.25
CA ILE A 107 15.36 10.94 -2.08
C ILE A 107 16.18 9.67 -1.97
N SER A 108 17.02 9.63 -0.95
CA SER A 108 17.59 8.37 -0.42
C SER A 108 16.90 7.92 0.86
N LYS A 109 16.07 8.78 1.48
CA LYS A 109 15.52 8.55 2.83
C LYS A 109 14.12 9.11 2.97
N LEU A 110 13.28 8.40 3.74
CA LEU A 110 11.87 8.72 3.95
C LEU A 110 11.55 8.66 5.44
N TYR A 111 10.69 9.54 5.94
CA TYR A 111 10.11 9.43 7.28
C TYR A 111 8.74 8.77 7.19
N ILE A 112 8.59 7.61 7.82
CA ILE A 112 7.36 6.83 7.76
C ILE A 112 6.78 6.53 9.14
N SER A 113 5.46 6.30 9.17
CA SER A 113 4.79 5.79 10.36
C SER A 113 3.55 4.98 9.99
N PHE A 114 3.50 3.71 10.41
CA PHE A 114 2.30 2.87 10.32
C PHE A 114 1.30 3.19 11.45
N ASP A 115 1.78 3.70 12.58
CA ASP A 115 0.99 3.92 13.80
C ASP A 115 0.62 5.41 14.00
N TYR A 116 0.67 6.22 12.94
CA TYR A 116 0.23 7.61 12.96
C TYR A 116 -1.30 7.69 12.97
N GLU A 117 -1.93 7.36 14.09
CA GLU A 117 -3.39 7.27 14.25
C GLU A 117 -3.86 7.63 15.67
N LEU A 118 -5.09 8.17 15.79
CA LEU A 118 -5.67 8.52 17.09
C LEU A 118 -6.44 7.35 17.70
N GLU A 119 -6.29 7.13 19.01
CA GLU A 119 -6.88 6.00 19.74
C GLU A 119 -8.42 5.97 19.73
N HIS A 120 -9.10 7.11 19.56
CA HIS A 120 -10.56 7.18 19.66
C HIS A 120 -11.22 7.89 18.47
N GLN A 121 -12.43 7.43 18.15
CA GLN A 121 -13.22 7.82 16.98
C GLN A 121 -13.43 9.34 16.80
N ASN A 122 -13.65 10.06 17.89
CA ASN A 122 -13.95 11.51 17.90
C ASN A 122 -12.83 12.33 18.53
N LYS A 123 -11.72 11.69 18.92
CA LYS A 123 -10.57 12.42 19.47
C LYS A 123 -10.04 13.30 18.35
N ARG A 124 -10.24 14.60 18.52
CA ARG A 124 -9.41 15.63 17.93
C ARG A 124 -8.36 15.96 18.97
N ARG A 125 -7.17 16.40 18.56
CA ARG A 125 -6.10 16.69 19.52
C ARG A 125 -6.59 17.72 20.55
N SER A 126 -6.68 17.32 21.82
CA SER A 126 -6.70 18.24 22.96
C SER A 126 -5.29 18.80 23.17
N SER A 127 -5.14 19.88 23.92
CA SER A 127 -3.87 20.59 24.19
C SER A 127 -2.67 19.75 24.70
N SER A 128 -2.85 18.45 24.94
CA SER A 128 -1.80 17.47 25.23
C SER A 128 -1.02 17.07 23.97
N PHE A 129 0.31 17.00 24.07
CA PHE A 129 1.18 16.46 23.03
C PHE A 129 0.90 14.97 22.84
N ILE A 130 0.53 14.57 21.62
CA ILE A 130 0.44 13.15 21.21
C ILE A 130 1.70 12.88 20.41
N THR A 131 2.43 11.82 20.76
CA THR A 131 3.63 11.38 20.04
C THR A 131 3.31 10.11 19.25
N PHE A 132 3.82 10.06 18.02
CA PHE A 132 3.72 8.88 17.17
C PHE A 132 5.13 8.39 16.85
N PRO A 133 5.36 7.07 16.71
CA PRO A 133 6.63 6.58 16.22
C PRO A 133 6.78 6.99 14.75
N ILE A 134 7.85 7.70 14.43
CA ILE A 134 8.21 8.05 13.05
C ILE A 134 9.62 7.51 12.82
N TYR A 135 9.79 6.75 11.76
CA TYR A 135 11.04 6.08 11.42
C TYR A 135 11.62 6.71 10.17
N ARG A 136 12.89 7.10 10.24
CA ARG A 136 13.66 7.46 9.06
C ARG A 136 14.21 6.18 8.44
N ILE A 137 13.89 5.91 7.18
CA ILE A 137 14.29 4.69 6.47
C ILE A 137 14.96 5.01 5.13
N PRO A 138 15.99 4.24 4.71
CA PRO A 138 16.50 4.27 3.35
C PRO A 138 15.51 3.62 2.39
N VAL A 139 15.37 4.21 1.20
CA VAL A 139 14.46 3.72 0.16
C VAL A 139 15.09 3.87 -1.23
N LEU A 140 14.72 2.98 -2.13
CA LEU A 140 15.03 3.03 -3.55
C LEU A 140 13.73 3.17 -4.34
N LYS A 141 13.67 4.13 -5.26
CA LYS A 141 12.55 4.23 -6.21
C LYS A 141 12.75 3.22 -7.33
N VAL A 142 11.99 2.14 -7.32
CA VAL A 142 12.16 0.99 -8.24
C VAL A 142 11.20 1.00 -9.43
N SER A 143 10.06 1.69 -9.30
CA SER A 143 9.12 1.95 -10.40
C SER A 143 8.42 3.28 -10.20
N SER A 144 8.10 3.98 -11.28
CA SER A 144 7.54 5.33 -11.26
C SER A 144 6.94 5.64 -12.63
N ASN A 145 5.68 6.06 -12.65
CA ASN A 145 4.99 6.46 -13.88
C ASN A 145 4.20 7.75 -13.62
N ILE A 146 4.58 8.81 -14.33
CA ILE A 146 4.01 10.15 -14.20
C ILE A 146 2.55 10.23 -14.67
N ASP A 147 2.17 9.48 -15.69
CA ASP A 147 0.82 9.57 -16.27
C ASP A 147 -0.21 8.87 -15.38
N SER A 148 0.15 7.71 -14.82
CA SER A 148 -0.68 6.99 -13.85
C SER A 148 -0.58 7.59 -12.45
N ASP A 149 0.44 8.42 -12.23
CA ASP A 149 0.85 8.96 -10.93
C ASP A 149 1.06 7.90 -9.83
N ILE A 150 1.63 6.74 -10.17
CA ILE A 150 1.97 5.66 -9.23
C ILE A 150 3.48 5.47 -9.17
N THR A 151 4.01 5.30 -7.95
CA THR A 151 5.41 4.99 -7.67
C THR A 151 5.54 3.83 -6.68
N LEU A 152 6.49 2.94 -6.92
CA LEU A 152 6.88 1.87 -6.01
C LEU A 152 8.26 2.14 -5.43
N LEU A 153 8.34 2.06 -4.10
CA LEU A 153 9.57 2.18 -3.33
C LEU A 153 9.96 0.82 -2.75
N LYS A 154 11.23 0.45 -2.85
CA LYS A 154 11.82 -0.67 -2.11
C LYS A 154 12.50 -0.12 -0.85
N ILE A 155 12.26 -0.73 0.29
CA ILE A 155 12.98 -0.39 1.52
C ILE A 155 14.32 -1.11 1.50
N ASP A 156 15.39 -0.35 1.74
CA ASP A 156 16.78 -0.78 1.53
C ASP A 156 17.55 -0.73 2.86
N ILE A 157 17.04 -1.48 3.86
CA ILE A 157 17.65 -1.57 5.19
C ILE A 157 18.37 -2.90 5.29
N GLU A 158 19.68 -2.87 5.45
CA GLU A 158 20.46 -4.05 5.77
C GLU A 158 20.41 -4.32 7.29
N PRO A 159 20.40 -5.59 7.74
CA PRO A 159 20.41 -5.92 9.17
C PRO A 159 21.60 -5.31 9.94
N SER A 160 22.69 -5.01 9.25
CA SER A 160 23.90 -4.40 9.82
C SER A 160 23.85 -2.87 9.94
N ASP A 161 22.82 -2.21 9.41
CA ASP A 161 22.74 -0.75 9.39
C ASP A 161 22.43 -0.18 10.78
N VAL A 162 23.48 0.23 11.49
CA VAL A 162 23.38 0.82 12.85
C VAL A 162 22.70 2.20 12.89
N ASP A 163 22.57 2.86 11.75
CA ASP A 163 21.96 4.18 11.61
C ASP A 163 20.42 4.14 11.56
N TYR A 164 19.83 2.97 11.37
CA TYR A 164 18.38 2.79 11.23
C TYR A 164 17.81 1.84 12.28
N PRO A 165 16.55 2.02 12.70
CA PRO A 165 15.85 1.02 13.48
C PRO A 165 15.84 -0.32 12.72
N SER A 166 16.00 -1.44 13.44
CA SER A 166 15.93 -2.76 12.81
C SER A 166 14.59 -2.96 12.08
N VAL A 167 14.62 -3.71 10.99
CA VAL A 167 13.42 -4.09 10.21
C VAL A 167 12.35 -4.67 11.14
N ASN A 168 12.72 -5.55 12.08
CA ASN A 168 11.79 -6.09 13.07
C ASN A 168 11.12 -5.00 13.91
N LYS A 169 11.82 -3.93 14.31
CA LYS A 169 11.23 -2.83 15.09
C LYS A 169 10.21 -2.02 14.28
N ILE A 170 10.44 -1.87 12.97
CA ILE A 170 9.56 -1.08 12.08
C ILE A 170 8.34 -1.91 11.66
N PHE A 171 8.54 -3.20 11.35
CA PHE A 171 7.54 -4.06 10.71
C PHE A 171 6.95 -5.14 11.63
N ASN A 172 7.23 -5.14 12.94
CA ASN A 172 6.78 -6.19 13.88
C ASN A 172 5.29 -6.54 13.76
N ASN A 173 4.46 -5.51 13.52
CA ASN A 173 3.00 -5.62 13.41
C ASN A 173 2.48 -5.11 12.07
N ALA A 174 3.36 -5.02 11.06
CA ALA A 174 2.97 -4.53 9.75
C ALA A 174 2.14 -5.59 9.01
N TYR A 175 1.08 -5.12 8.38
CA TYR A 175 0.23 -5.93 7.51
C TYR A 175 0.58 -5.58 6.06
N VAL A 176 0.96 -6.55 5.24
CA VAL A 176 1.12 -6.30 3.80
C VAL A 176 -0.26 -6.33 3.15
N LEU A 177 -0.58 -5.30 2.38
CA LEU A 177 -1.85 -5.22 1.69
C LEU A 177 -1.84 -6.11 0.46
N GLY A 178 -2.87 -6.95 0.35
CA GLY A 178 -3.17 -7.67 -0.87
C GLY A 178 -3.65 -6.75 -1.97
N TRP A 179 -3.61 -7.23 -3.20
CA TRP A 179 -3.99 -6.47 -4.39
C TRP A 179 -4.81 -7.30 -5.38
N THR A 180 -5.54 -6.60 -6.25
CA THR A 180 -6.26 -7.18 -7.39
C THR A 180 -6.14 -6.28 -8.61
N LEU A 181 -6.00 -6.89 -9.80
CA LEU A 181 -6.05 -6.20 -11.10
C LEU A 181 -7.46 -6.17 -11.68
N HIS A 182 -8.37 -6.96 -11.12
CA HIS A 182 -9.77 -7.06 -11.56
C HIS A 182 -10.68 -6.66 -10.40
N PRO A 183 -10.80 -5.36 -10.11
CA PRO A 183 -11.75 -4.89 -9.13
C PRO A 183 -13.18 -5.12 -9.60
N ASP A 184 -14.09 -5.25 -8.63
CA ASP A 184 -15.51 -5.17 -8.92
C ASP A 184 -15.87 -3.74 -9.37
N LEU A 185 -16.51 -3.66 -10.53
CA LEU A 185 -16.94 -2.41 -11.16
C LEU A 185 -18.43 -2.12 -10.90
N GLY A 186 -19.17 -3.11 -10.39
CA GLY A 186 -20.62 -3.04 -10.18
C GLY A 186 -21.05 -2.46 -8.83
N GLY A 187 -20.12 -2.11 -7.95
CA GLY A 187 -20.42 -1.77 -6.55
C GLY A 187 -19.93 -0.40 -6.07
N VAL A 188 -20.80 0.30 -5.33
CA VAL A 188 -20.51 1.48 -4.47
C VAL A 188 -19.79 1.09 -3.17
N ASN A 189 -18.80 0.21 -3.30
CA ASN A 189 -18.25 -0.58 -2.20
C ASN A 189 -16.72 -0.47 -2.14
N LYS A 190 -16.20 0.75 -2.23
CA LYS A 190 -14.76 1.04 -2.06
C LYS A 190 -14.51 1.89 -0.82
N THR A 191 -13.40 1.60 -0.15
CA THR A 191 -12.94 2.33 1.04
C THR A 191 -11.54 2.86 0.82
N ASN A 192 -11.31 4.11 1.20
CA ASN A 192 -9.97 4.69 1.28
C ASN A 192 -9.54 4.82 2.75
N VAL A 193 -8.26 4.55 3.03
CA VAL A 193 -7.65 4.76 4.35
C VAL A 193 -6.37 5.56 4.14
N SER A 194 -6.27 6.74 4.73
CA SER A 194 -5.23 7.72 4.34
C SER A 194 -4.93 8.77 5.41
N HIS A 195 -4.02 9.69 5.09
CA HIS A 195 -3.56 10.79 5.95
C HIS A 195 -3.89 12.17 5.36
N PRO A 196 -5.19 12.56 5.29
CA PRO A 196 -5.61 13.85 4.75
C PRO A 196 -5.02 15.00 5.57
N GLY A 197 -4.55 16.05 4.91
CA GLY A 197 -3.84 17.19 5.51
C GLY A 197 -2.57 16.82 6.27
N GLY A 198 -2.08 15.57 6.14
CA GLY A 198 -1.06 14.97 7.01
C GLY A 198 -1.53 14.72 8.46
N ASP A 199 -2.85 14.66 8.67
CA ASP A 199 -3.50 14.34 9.95
C ASP A 199 -3.40 12.82 10.24
N PRO A 200 -3.53 12.38 11.50
CA PRO A 200 -3.55 10.96 11.82
C PRO A 200 -4.61 10.20 11.04
N LYS A 201 -4.32 8.92 10.79
CA LYS A 201 -5.02 8.03 9.86
C LYS A 201 -6.54 8.14 9.93
N LYS A 202 -7.16 8.37 8.77
CA LYS A 202 -8.61 8.46 8.58
C LYS A 202 -9.13 7.32 7.72
N ILE A 203 -10.44 7.13 7.73
CA ILE A 203 -11.16 6.22 6.85
C ILE A 203 -12.26 6.96 6.10
N PHE A 204 -12.39 6.65 4.81
CA PHE A 204 -13.45 7.11 3.92
C PHE A 204 -14.16 5.90 3.35
N PRO A 205 -15.14 5.35 4.09
CA PRO A 205 -15.79 4.11 3.72
C PRO A 205 -16.87 4.34 2.66
N ASN A 206 -17.22 3.26 1.96
CA ASN A 206 -18.42 3.13 1.13
C ASN A 206 -18.65 4.33 0.19
N ALA A 207 -17.75 4.53 -0.77
CA ALA A 207 -17.98 5.51 -1.83
C ALA A 207 -19.36 5.27 -2.49
N TYR A 208 -20.27 6.24 -2.41
CA TYR A 208 -21.66 6.06 -2.82
C TYR A 208 -21.87 6.19 -4.34
N SER A 209 -20.83 6.59 -5.06
CA SER A 209 -20.80 6.64 -6.52
C SER A 209 -19.38 6.37 -6.98
N ILE A 210 -19.23 5.53 -8.00
CA ILE A 210 -17.95 5.22 -8.64
C ILE A 210 -18.16 5.22 -10.15
N GLU A 211 -17.35 6.01 -10.83
CA GLU A 211 -17.27 6.04 -12.28
C GLU A 211 -15.86 5.64 -12.69
N MET A 212 -15.72 4.73 -13.66
CA MET A 212 -14.44 4.46 -14.30
C MET A 212 -14.29 5.36 -15.52
N LYS A 213 -13.17 6.09 -15.58
CA LYS A 213 -12.78 6.85 -16.77
C LYS A 213 -11.50 6.30 -17.36
N MET A 214 -11.47 6.27 -18.69
CA MET A 214 -10.32 5.85 -19.48
C MET A 214 -9.74 7.06 -20.21
N PHE A 215 -8.45 7.31 -20.06
CA PHE A 215 -7.75 8.38 -20.77
C PHE A 215 -6.67 7.81 -21.67
N LYS A 216 -6.66 8.28 -22.92
CA LYS A 216 -5.58 7.99 -23.87
C LYS A 216 -4.39 8.89 -23.60
N THR A 217 -3.20 8.31 -23.55
CA THR A 217 -1.97 9.08 -23.76
C THR A 217 -1.95 9.63 -25.19
N PRO A 218 -1.60 10.90 -25.42
CA PRO A 218 -1.28 11.38 -26.76
C PRO A 218 -0.16 10.50 -27.33
N SER A 219 -0.43 9.72 -28.38
CA SER A 219 0.61 8.88 -28.97
C SER A 219 1.45 9.71 -29.94
N GLU A 220 2.73 9.91 -29.64
CA GLU A 220 3.70 10.17 -30.69
C GLU A 220 4.12 8.81 -31.28
N THR A 221 3.67 8.54 -32.51
CA THR A 221 4.17 7.52 -33.45
C THR A 221 4.27 6.06 -32.98
N ASP A 222 3.34 5.19 -33.41
CA ASP A 222 3.64 3.95 -34.17
C ASP A 222 2.42 3.04 -34.35
N ALA A 223 2.21 2.61 -35.60
CA ALA A 223 1.01 1.94 -36.12
C ALA A 223 0.90 0.43 -35.80
N LEU A 224 1.54 -0.05 -34.72
CA LEU A 224 1.44 -1.45 -34.24
C LEU A 224 0.95 -1.58 -32.78
N LYS A 225 0.45 -0.49 -32.17
CA LYS A 225 -0.14 -0.50 -30.81
C LYS A 225 -1.63 -0.84 -30.84
N LEU A 226 -1.97 -2.14 -30.84
CA LEU A 226 -3.28 -2.62 -30.37
C LEU A 226 -3.47 -2.42 -28.85
N TYR A 227 -2.45 -1.93 -28.16
CA TYR A 227 -2.46 -1.51 -26.76
C TYR A 227 -2.25 0.01 -26.65
N SER A 228 -3.18 0.83 -27.15
CA SER A 228 -3.28 2.18 -26.59
C SER A 228 -3.55 1.99 -25.10
N THR A 229 -2.56 2.29 -24.26
CA THR A 229 -2.69 2.10 -22.81
C THR A 229 -3.62 3.17 -22.28
N ASP A 230 -4.92 2.91 -22.40
CA ASP A 230 -5.94 3.72 -21.78
C ASP A 230 -5.73 3.61 -20.27
N TYR A 231 -5.31 4.70 -19.64
CA TYR A 231 -5.17 4.74 -18.19
C TYR A 231 -6.56 4.75 -17.57
N LYS A 232 -6.81 3.79 -16.67
CA LYS A 232 -8.09 3.63 -15.99
C LYS A 232 -8.06 4.28 -14.62
N PHE A 233 -9.04 5.13 -14.36
CA PHE A 233 -9.17 5.85 -13.09
C PHE A 233 -10.55 5.67 -12.51
N PHE A 234 -10.61 5.51 -11.19
CA PHE A 234 -11.85 5.62 -10.42
C PHE A 234 -12.09 7.05 -10.00
N TYR A 235 -13.27 7.55 -10.31
CA TYR A 235 -13.84 8.78 -9.80
C TYR A 235 -14.89 8.39 -8.77
N SER A 236 -14.57 8.60 -7.50
CA SER A 236 -15.38 8.17 -6.36
C SER A 236 -15.94 9.37 -5.60
N MET A 237 -17.17 9.26 -5.11
CA MET A 237 -17.78 10.28 -4.25
C MET A 237 -18.08 9.71 -2.87
N HIS A 238 -17.87 10.52 -1.84
CA HIS A 238 -18.12 10.15 -0.44
C HIS A 238 -19.04 11.19 0.20
N ALA A 239 -20.01 10.74 1.00
CA ALA A 239 -21.15 11.59 1.38
C ALA A 239 -20.77 12.69 2.38
N ASN A 240 -19.98 12.35 3.38
CA ASN A 240 -19.76 13.21 4.56
C ASN A 240 -18.29 13.62 4.77
N ALA A 241 -17.37 12.95 4.09
CA ALA A 241 -15.94 13.14 4.23
C ALA A 241 -15.28 12.63 2.95
N SER A 242 -14.29 13.35 2.43
CA SER A 242 -13.55 12.94 1.23
C SER A 242 -12.05 13.04 1.50
N PRO A 243 -11.24 12.19 0.86
CA PRO A 243 -9.80 12.39 0.78
C PRO A 243 -9.43 13.85 0.44
N GLU A 244 -8.39 14.36 1.10
CA GLU A 244 -7.83 15.71 0.90
C GLU A 244 -6.35 15.61 0.50
N GLY A 245 -5.70 16.75 0.20
CA GLY A 245 -4.24 16.78 0.01
C GLY A 245 -3.50 16.09 1.17
N GLY A 246 -2.50 15.26 0.88
CA GLY A 246 -1.88 14.35 1.86
C GLY A 246 -2.47 12.93 1.86
N SER A 247 -3.68 12.74 1.32
CA SER A 247 -4.25 11.40 1.09
C SER A 247 -3.60 10.72 -0.12
N SER A 248 -2.92 11.47 -0.99
CA SER A 248 -2.23 10.96 -2.17
C SER A 248 -1.33 9.78 -1.83
N GLY A 249 -1.41 8.73 -2.62
CA GLY A 249 -0.67 7.47 -2.45
C GLY A 249 -1.36 6.44 -1.55
N SER A 250 -2.49 6.77 -0.94
CA SER A 250 -3.24 5.82 -0.12
C SER A 250 -3.94 4.73 -0.94
N PRO A 251 -4.15 3.55 -0.35
CA PRO A 251 -4.87 2.47 -1.02
C PRO A 251 -6.37 2.76 -1.11
N VAL A 252 -6.97 2.28 -2.20
CA VAL A 252 -8.42 2.10 -2.35
C VAL A 252 -8.71 0.61 -2.30
N PHE A 253 -9.45 0.21 -1.28
CA PHE A 253 -9.85 -1.17 -1.03
C PHE A 253 -11.17 -1.50 -1.69
N GLU A 254 -11.27 -2.71 -2.24
CA GLU A 254 -12.54 -3.40 -2.44
C GLU A 254 -13.06 -3.85 -1.07
N ASN A 255 -14.25 -3.41 -0.69
CA ASN A 255 -14.72 -3.59 0.69
C ASN A 255 -14.92 -5.05 1.09
N ASP A 256 -15.34 -5.92 0.17
CA ASP A 256 -15.64 -7.32 0.48
C ASP A 256 -14.36 -8.17 0.57
N SER A 257 -13.44 -7.98 -0.37
CA SER A 257 -12.18 -8.74 -0.41
C SER A 257 -11.04 -8.11 0.41
N LYS A 258 -11.16 -6.82 0.76
CA LYS A 258 -10.09 -6.02 1.38
C LYS A 258 -8.81 -5.94 0.55
N LEU A 259 -8.89 -6.22 -0.75
CA LEU A 259 -7.78 -6.09 -1.68
C LEU A 259 -7.70 -4.67 -2.20
N VAL A 260 -6.47 -4.19 -2.40
CA VAL A 260 -6.22 -2.90 -3.04
C VAL A 260 -6.36 -3.03 -4.55
N SER A 261 -7.13 -2.14 -5.16
CA SER A 261 -7.31 -2.11 -6.61
C SER A 261 -6.81 -0.83 -7.27
N ALA A 262 -6.66 0.23 -6.47
CA ALA A 262 -6.20 1.53 -6.95
C ALA A 262 -5.44 2.30 -5.87
N VAL A 263 -4.70 3.31 -6.32
CA VAL A 263 -3.98 4.28 -5.52
C VAL A 263 -4.67 5.62 -5.65
N HIS A 264 -5.03 6.27 -4.54
CA HIS A 264 -5.59 7.61 -4.57
C HIS A 264 -4.53 8.63 -5.02
N ILE A 265 -4.84 9.49 -5.99
CA ILE A 265 -3.86 10.40 -6.59
C ILE A 265 -4.27 11.86 -6.55
N ALA A 266 -5.57 12.17 -6.60
CA ALA A 266 -6.03 13.54 -6.67
C ALA A 266 -7.48 13.66 -6.24
N ASN A 267 -7.94 14.91 -6.10
CA ASN A 267 -9.35 15.23 -5.96
C ASN A 267 -9.72 16.32 -6.98
N ASP A 268 -10.92 16.23 -7.54
CA ASP A 268 -11.57 17.38 -8.19
C ASP A 268 -12.62 17.99 -7.25
N SER A 269 -13.46 18.91 -7.75
CA SER A 269 -14.49 19.57 -6.93
C SER A 269 -15.56 18.63 -6.35
N LYS A 270 -15.68 17.41 -6.85
CA LYS A 270 -16.74 16.44 -6.54
C LYS A 270 -16.25 15.03 -6.28
N HIS A 271 -15.10 14.65 -6.84
CA HIS A 271 -14.62 13.27 -6.86
C HIS A 271 -13.22 13.15 -6.26
N SER A 272 -13.02 12.04 -5.58
CA SER A 272 -11.70 11.48 -5.33
C SER A 272 -11.29 10.61 -6.51
N ILE A 273 -10.11 10.91 -7.06
CA ILE A 273 -9.56 10.31 -8.26
C ILE A 273 -8.48 9.32 -7.85
N SER A 274 -8.59 8.08 -8.32
CA SER A 274 -7.66 7.01 -8.00
C SER A 274 -7.22 6.28 -9.27
N SER A 275 -5.93 6.01 -9.37
CA SER A 275 -5.31 5.30 -10.49
C SER A 275 -5.31 3.80 -10.23
N MET A 276 -5.83 3.01 -11.15
CA MET A 276 -5.88 1.55 -11.01
C MET A 276 -4.46 0.96 -11.04
N LEU A 277 -4.21 -0.09 -10.25
CA LEU A 277 -2.90 -0.75 -10.21
C LEU A 277 -2.48 -1.30 -11.59
N GLU A 278 -3.44 -1.73 -12.40
CA GLU A 278 -3.20 -2.26 -13.74
C GLU A 278 -2.48 -1.25 -14.66
N ASN A 279 -2.64 0.06 -14.41
CA ASN A 279 -2.01 1.13 -15.20
C ASN A 279 -0.48 1.02 -15.23
N ASN A 280 0.09 0.43 -14.17
CA ASN A 280 1.52 0.23 -14.01
C ASN A 280 1.92 -1.24 -13.98
N TRP A 281 1.00 -2.17 -14.27
CA TRP A 281 1.29 -3.59 -14.17
C TRP A 281 2.40 -4.00 -15.13
N PHE A 282 2.22 -3.68 -16.40
CA PHE A 282 3.22 -3.95 -17.42
C PHE A 282 4.23 -2.81 -17.53
N LYS A 283 5.45 -3.20 -17.83
CA LYS A 283 6.55 -2.29 -18.11
C LYS A 283 6.22 -1.31 -19.24
N LYS A 284 6.50 -0.02 -19.02
CA LYS A 284 6.62 0.99 -20.09
C LYS A 284 8.07 1.47 -20.15
N GLU A 285 8.66 1.40 -21.34
CA GLU A 285 10.00 1.94 -21.64
C GLU A 285 11.12 1.43 -20.69
N ASN A 286 12.07 2.26 -20.28
CA ASN A 286 13.27 1.93 -19.48
C ASN A 286 12.99 1.72 -17.97
N SER A 287 11.74 1.47 -17.56
CA SER A 287 11.35 1.27 -16.15
C SER A 287 10.90 -0.17 -15.86
N PHE A 288 10.78 -0.57 -14.59
CA PHE A 288 10.13 -1.84 -14.21
C PHE A 288 8.62 -1.64 -14.10
N GLY A 289 7.84 -2.59 -14.62
CA GLY A 289 6.40 -2.67 -14.30
C GLY A 289 6.20 -3.25 -12.89
N LEU A 290 5.00 -3.07 -12.32
CA LEU A 290 4.66 -3.72 -11.05
C LEU A 290 4.69 -5.24 -11.16
N MET A 291 4.41 -5.82 -12.33
CA MET A 291 4.54 -7.26 -12.56
C MET A 291 5.97 -7.74 -12.28
N ASP A 292 6.99 -7.02 -12.75
CA ASP A 292 8.40 -7.42 -12.57
C ASP A 292 8.86 -7.41 -11.10
N LEU A 293 8.08 -6.79 -10.21
CA LEU A 293 8.44 -6.55 -8.81
C LEU A 293 7.51 -7.27 -7.83
N LEU A 294 6.19 -7.27 -8.10
CA LEU A 294 5.17 -7.89 -7.27
C LEU A 294 4.90 -9.35 -7.66
N ASP A 295 5.17 -9.71 -8.92
CA ASP A 295 5.09 -11.07 -9.46
C ASP A 295 6.35 -11.37 -10.29
N ALA A 296 7.53 -11.26 -9.67
CA ALA A 296 8.82 -11.39 -10.35
C ALA A 296 9.01 -12.74 -11.08
N ASN A 297 8.33 -13.79 -10.59
CA ASN A 297 8.33 -15.11 -11.20
C ASN A 297 7.32 -15.24 -12.35
N LYS A 298 6.55 -14.19 -12.65
CA LYS A 298 5.54 -14.15 -13.72
C LYS A 298 4.60 -15.35 -13.60
N THR A 299 4.04 -15.53 -12.42
CA THR A 299 3.00 -16.53 -12.14
C THR A 299 1.68 -16.16 -12.81
N TRP A 300 1.53 -14.89 -13.21
CA TRP A 300 0.33 -14.33 -13.85
C TRP A 300 -0.91 -14.32 -12.96
N VAL A 301 -0.72 -14.39 -11.64
CA VAL A 301 -1.83 -14.19 -10.72
C VAL A 301 -2.34 -12.75 -10.83
N SER A 302 -3.66 -12.60 -10.87
CA SER A 302 -4.31 -11.29 -10.95
C SER A 302 -4.75 -10.76 -9.59
N LYS A 303 -4.57 -11.55 -8.53
CA LYS A 303 -4.85 -11.17 -7.13
C LYS A 303 -3.91 -11.88 -6.17
N VAL A 304 -3.56 -11.20 -5.08
CA VAL A 304 -2.80 -11.76 -3.94
C VAL A 304 -3.43 -11.23 -2.66
N ASN A 305 -3.73 -12.12 -1.70
CA ASN A 305 -4.29 -11.72 -0.41
C ASN A 305 -3.26 -10.97 0.45
N GLY A 306 -3.74 -10.12 1.36
CA GLY A 306 -2.87 -9.50 2.36
C GLY A 306 -2.65 -10.43 3.56
N GLY A 307 -1.74 -10.05 4.44
CA GLY A 307 -1.49 -10.77 5.69
C GLY A 307 -0.51 -10.04 6.59
N TYR A 308 -0.39 -10.50 7.84
CA TYR A 308 0.70 -10.06 8.70
C TYR A 308 2.02 -10.55 8.14
N LEU A 309 2.97 -9.63 7.96
CA LEU A 309 4.23 -9.94 7.29
C LEU A 309 4.97 -11.11 7.96
N ASN A 310 4.88 -11.23 9.28
CA ASN A 310 5.50 -12.32 10.05
C ASN A 310 4.80 -13.68 9.89
N ASP A 311 3.52 -13.66 9.54
CA ASP A 311 2.67 -14.85 9.41
C ASP A 311 2.50 -15.27 7.94
N LEU A 312 3.04 -14.51 6.99
CA LEU A 312 3.21 -14.97 5.62
C LEU A 312 4.23 -16.10 5.65
N ILE A 313 3.70 -17.31 5.83
CA ILE A 313 4.46 -18.55 5.70
C ILE A 313 4.70 -18.73 4.22
N PRO A 314 5.96 -18.77 3.76
CA PRO A 314 6.22 -19.41 2.51
C PRO A 314 5.68 -20.81 2.54
N ASN A 315 4.70 -21.09 1.70
CA ASN A 315 4.22 -22.45 1.56
C ASN A 315 5.44 -23.31 1.18
N GLU A 316 5.92 -24.14 2.11
CA GLU A 316 7.07 -25.00 1.90
C GLU A 316 6.77 -25.84 0.65
N SER A 317 7.52 -25.58 -0.42
CA SER A 317 7.39 -26.25 -1.72
C SER A 317 5.94 -26.53 -2.13
N VAL A 318 5.18 -25.51 -2.51
CA VAL A 318 4.16 -25.78 -3.53
C VAL A 318 4.92 -26.00 -4.81
N ASP A 319 5.25 -27.27 -5.06
CA ASP A 319 5.58 -27.71 -6.40
C ASP A 319 4.35 -27.38 -7.23
N PHE A 320 4.45 -26.40 -8.13
CA PHE A 320 3.45 -26.20 -9.17
C PHE A 320 3.60 -27.32 -10.20
N ASP A 321 3.52 -28.57 -9.74
CA ASP A 321 3.18 -29.67 -10.61
C ASP A 321 1.73 -29.42 -11.02
N LEU A 322 1.58 -28.84 -12.20
CA LEU A 322 0.38 -28.97 -13.01
C LEU A 322 0.19 -30.47 -13.28
N GLU A 323 -0.31 -31.20 -12.29
CA GLU A 323 -0.91 -32.51 -12.52
C GLU A 323 -2.17 -32.27 -13.35
N ILE A 324 -2.01 -32.30 -14.67
CA ILE A 324 -3.10 -32.59 -15.58
C ILE A 324 -3.41 -34.09 -15.42
N ASN A 325 -3.92 -34.46 -14.24
CA ASN A 325 -4.42 -35.80 -14.00
C ASN A 325 -5.88 -35.82 -14.44
N GLY A 326 -6.10 -36.38 -15.64
CA GLY A 326 -7.37 -37.00 -15.93
C GLY A 326 -7.67 -38.05 -14.86
N GLU A 327 -8.90 -38.01 -14.35
CA GLU A 327 -9.53 -38.98 -13.43
C GLU A 327 -9.55 -38.62 -11.93
N SER A 328 -10.70 -38.04 -11.55
CA SER A 328 -11.51 -38.29 -10.36
C SER A 328 -10.84 -38.43 -8.98
N GLY A 329 -10.83 -37.33 -8.22
CA GLY A 329 -10.62 -37.36 -6.77
C GLY A 329 -10.54 -35.98 -6.11
N VAL A 330 -11.62 -35.18 -6.16
CA VAL A 330 -11.63 -33.80 -5.66
C VAL A 330 -11.56 -33.73 -4.14
N ASN A 331 -10.45 -33.20 -3.61
CA ASN A 331 -10.38 -32.61 -2.28
C ASN A 331 -10.82 -31.14 -2.38
N LYS A 332 -11.82 -30.75 -1.57
CA LYS A 332 -12.75 -29.65 -1.91
C LYS A 332 -12.40 -28.25 -1.38
N ASN A 333 -11.17 -27.95 -0.94
CA ASN A 333 -10.88 -26.69 -0.24
C ASN A 333 -9.58 -25.97 -0.65
N MET A 334 -9.35 -25.77 -1.95
CA MET A 334 -8.43 -24.73 -2.42
C MET A 334 -8.94 -24.16 -3.74
N ASN A 335 -9.59 -22.99 -3.68
CA ASN A 335 -9.93 -22.23 -4.89
C ASN A 335 -8.69 -21.47 -5.35
N ILE A 336 -7.92 -22.09 -6.24
CA ILE A 336 -6.94 -21.40 -7.07
C ILE A 336 -7.70 -20.97 -8.33
N ASP A 337 -8.06 -19.69 -8.42
CA ASP A 337 -8.63 -19.10 -9.65
C ASP A 337 -7.51 -18.92 -10.68
N LEU A 338 -7.28 -19.94 -11.51
CA LEU A 338 -6.50 -19.83 -12.72
C LEU A 338 -7.43 -19.36 -13.85
N PHE A 339 -7.27 -18.10 -14.26
CA PHE A 339 -7.78 -17.49 -15.50
C PHE A 339 -9.27 -17.74 -15.87
N PHE A 340 -10.15 -16.79 -15.50
CA PHE A 340 -11.41 -16.64 -16.22
C PHE A 340 -11.21 -15.78 -17.48
N PHE A 341 -11.20 -16.43 -18.64
CA PHE A 341 -11.70 -15.81 -19.87
C PHE A 341 -13.22 -15.95 -19.86
N ASP A 342 -13.93 -15.03 -19.20
CA ASP A 342 -15.38 -14.94 -19.35
C ASP A 342 -15.70 -14.26 -20.69
N ASN A 343 -15.68 -15.07 -21.75
CA ASN A 343 -16.54 -14.79 -22.90
C ASN A 343 -17.96 -15.19 -22.50
N LEU A 344 -18.82 -14.18 -22.35
CA LEU A 344 -20.27 -14.29 -22.32
C LEU A 344 -20.77 -15.22 -23.44
N VAL A 345 -20.98 -16.49 -23.13
CA VAL A 345 -21.88 -17.37 -23.88
C VAL A 345 -22.98 -17.78 -22.91
N ASP A 346 -24.17 -17.26 -23.19
CA ASP A 346 -25.42 -17.49 -22.51
C ASP A 346 -25.77 -19.00 -22.50
N HIS A 347 -25.54 -19.65 -21.36
CA HIS A 347 -25.88 -21.06 -21.14
C HIS A 347 -27.37 -21.26 -20.84
N GLN A 348 -28.24 -20.95 -21.81
CA GLN A 348 -29.65 -21.37 -21.76
C GLN A 348 -30.15 -22.20 -22.94
N LYS A 349 -29.28 -22.65 -23.87
CA LYS A 349 -29.69 -23.59 -24.92
C LYS A 349 -28.59 -24.59 -25.28
N LEU A 350 -28.45 -25.66 -24.51
CA LEU A 350 -27.68 -26.83 -24.94
C LEU A 350 -28.19 -28.18 -24.39
N ASP A 351 -29.49 -28.26 -24.09
CA ASP A 351 -30.14 -29.53 -23.68
C ASP A 351 -30.96 -30.22 -24.80
N ASN A 352 -30.76 -29.88 -26.08
CA ASN A 352 -31.55 -30.47 -27.18
C ASN A 352 -30.78 -30.92 -28.42
N ILE A 353 -29.46 -31.07 -28.35
CA ILE A 353 -28.70 -31.71 -29.43
C ILE A 353 -27.70 -32.66 -28.79
N LEU A 354 -28.17 -33.83 -28.38
CA LEU A 354 -27.50 -35.13 -28.42
C LEU A 354 -28.43 -36.20 -27.78
N GLY A 355 -29.40 -36.69 -28.57
CA GLY A 355 -29.83 -38.10 -28.52
C GLY A 355 -31.08 -38.50 -27.72
N ALA A 356 -32.27 -38.24 -28.27
CA ALA A 356 -33.38 -39.21 -28.43
C ALA A 356 -34.38 -38.68 -29.48
#